data_AF-A0A661PIB1-F1
#
_entry.id   AF-A0A661PIB1-F1
#
_cell.length_a   1.000
_cell.length_b   1.000
_cell.length_c   1.000
_cell.angle_alpha   90.00
_cell.angle_beta   90.00
_cell.angle_gamma   90.00
#
_symmetry.space_group_name_H-M   'P 1'
#
loop_
_entity.id
_entity.type
_entity.pdbx_description
1 polymer ?
#
loop_
_entity_poly.entity_id
_entity_poly.type
_entity_poly.pdbx_seq_one_letter_code
_entity_poly.pdbx_strand_id
1 'polypeptide(L)'
;MNIADPKFLEHLRDLPSSYLLDLLSDNDDLDKESIHWVLQERGLTNKDIEKGLHRRRGSNWPRPYTLWKTARWFALFNALIVTYFNVTGFYQLLHSDHAFKGALLFLSVGCIISGLLIGFKLTTHLYQGGKALLYCGFPIAVGFVDLQTGEEILPGKMLLILRMALNALVGISLALFPLIFIYTMMD
;
A
#
# COMPACT_ATOMS: atom_id res chain seq x y z
N MET A 1 6.46 34.02 -12.10
CA MET A 1 6.00 32.93 -11.22
C MET A 1 5.95 31.70 -12.09
N ASN A 2 7.00 30.87 -12.07
CA ASN A 2 7.11 29.71 -12.96
C ASN A 2 6.46 28.54 -12.24
N ILE A 3 5.12 28.53 -12.26
CA ILE A 3 4.33 27.46 -11.68
C ILE A 3 4.75 26.18 -12.40
N ALA A 4 5.15 25.17 -11.64
CA ALA A 4 5.66 23.91 -12.16
C ALA A 4 4.67 23.24 -13.14
N ASP A 5 5.17 22.25 -13.89
CA ASP A 5 4.41 21.53 -14.92
C ASP A 5 2.95 21.24 -14.48
N PRO A 6 1.93 21.60 -15.28
CA PRO A 6 0.52 21.38 -14.93
C PRO A 6 0.22 19.92 -14.54
N LYS A 7 0.93 18.94 -15.12
CA LYS A 7 0.76 17.53 -14.75
C LYS A 7 1.26 17.25 -13.34
N PHE A 8 2.35 17.88 -12.93
CA PHE A 8 2.90 17.73 -11.58
C PHE A 8 1.95 18.31 -10.51
N LEU A 9 1.34 19.47 -10.78
CA LEU A 9 0.33 20.05 -9.89
C LEU A 9 -0.89 19.16 -9.68
N GLU A 10 -1.33 18.45 -10.72
CA GLU A 10 -2.44 17.49 -10.63
C GLU A 10 -2.13 16.36 -9.65
N HIS A 11 -0.91 15.82 -9.70
CA HIS A 11 -0.48 14.79 -8.75
C HIS A 11 -0.38 15.33 -7.32
N LEU A 12 0.11 16.57 -7.13
CA LEU A 12 0.10 17.21 -5.82
C LEU A 12 -1.31 17.40 -5.26
N ARG A 13 -2.28 17.69 -6.14
CA ARG A 13 -3.70 17.84 -5.77
C ARG A 13 -4.36 16.52 -5.38
N ASP A 14 -3.88 15.39 -5.85
CA ASP A 14 -4.38 14.07 -5.42
C ASP A 14 -3.81 13.62 -4.07
N LEU A 15 -2.69 14.21 -3.64
CA LEU A 15 -2.05 13.86 -2.38
C LEU A 15 -2.74 14.51 -1.17
N PRO A 16 -2.87 13.82 -0.03
CA PRO A 16 -3.46 14.42 1.17
C PRO A 16 -2.59 15.58 1.69
N SER A 17 -3.24 16.64 2.22
CA SER A 17 -2.53 17.85 2.72
C SER A 17 -1.52 17.53 3.82
N SER A 18 -1.78 16.46 4.59
CA SER A 18 -0.86 16.00 5.61
C SER A 18 0.49 15.55 5.03
N TYR A 19 0.47 14.91 3.88
CA TYR A 19 1.66 14.42 3.21
C TYR A 19 2.42 15.55 2.52
N LEU A 20 1.72 16.51 1.90
CA LEU A 20 2.33 17.74 1.37
C LEU A 20 3.10 18.53 2.44
N LEU A 21 2.56 18.60 3.66
CA LEU A 21 3.26 19.22 4.79
C LEU A 21 4.47 18.40 5.27
N ASP A 22 4.45 17.07 5.15
CA ASP A 22 5.62 16.24 5.44
C ASP A 22 6.73 16.51 4.42
N LEU A 23 6.40 16.57 3.13
CA LEU A 23 7.33 16.90 2.04
C LEU A 23 8.01 18.26 2.27
N LEU A 24 7.22 19.30 2.59
CA LEU A 24 7.76 20.63 2.92
C LEU A 24 8.63 20.62 4.19
N SER A 25 8.30 19.76 5.16
CA SER A 25 9.04 19.70 6.44
C SER A 25 10.41 19.04 6.31
N ASP A 26 10.52 18.05 5.43
CA ASP A 26 11.73 17.25 5.24
C ASP A 26 12.77 17.96 4.35
N ASN A 27 12.41 19.11 3.76
CA ASN A 27 13.32 20.07 3.14
C ASN A 27 14.10 19.53 1.92
N ASP A 28 13.60 18.46 1.29
CA ASP A 28 14.13 17.95 0.02
C ASP A 28 13.93 19.02 -1.07
N ASP A 29 14.79 19.04 -2.11
CA ASP A 29 14.82 20.00 -3.23
C ASP A 29 13.55 20.04 -4.12
N LEU A 30 12.42 19.57 -3.61
CA LEU A 30 11.09 19.69 -4.19
C LEU A 30 10.67 21.16 -4.27
N ASP A 31 9.88 21.48 -5.30
CA ASP A 31 9.35 22.83 -5.50
C ASP A 31 8.37 23.23 -4.39
N LYS A 32 8.91 23.92 -3.39
CA LYS A 32 8.18 24.38 -2.21
C LYS A 32 7.08 25.36 -2.59
N GLU A 33 7.27 26.15 -3.66
CA GLU A 33 6.28 27.13 -4.10
C GLU A 33 5.03 26.42 -4.62
N SER A 34 5.20 25.37 -5.44
CA SER A 34 4.08 24.57 -5.94
C SER A 34 3.31 23.86 -4.83
N ILE A 35 4.00 23.29 -3.83
CA ILE A 35 3.32 22.65 -2.69
C ILE A 35 2.59 23.68 -1.82
N HIS A 36 3.20 24.84 -1.56
CA HIS A 36 2.54 25.93 -0.85
C HIS A 36 1.27 26.40 -1.59
N TRP A 37 1.35 26.52 -2.92
CA TRP A 37 0.22 26.92 -3.74
C TRP A 37 -0.94 25.93 -3.65
N VAL A 38 -0.68 24.62 -3.75
CA VAL A 38 -1.74 23.58 -3.61
C VAL A 38 -2.35 23.59 -2.21
N LEU A 39 -1.56 23.83 -1.16
CA LEU A 39 -2.08 23.94 0.21
C LEU A 39 -2.96 25.19 0.39
N GLN A 40 -2.59 26.31 -0.22
CA GLN A 40 -3.39 27.54 -0.22
C GLN A 40 -4.67 27.39 -1.06
N GLU A 41 -4.62 26.71 -2.20
CA GLU A 41 -5.80 26.38 -3.03
C GLU A 41 -6.83 25.58 -2.22
N ARG A 42 -6.36 24.74 -1.29
CA ARG A 42 -7.20 23.98 -0.33
C ARG A 42 -7.68 24.79 0.88
N GLY A 43 -7.42 26.10 0.91
CA GLY A 43 -7.87 27.01 1.95
C GLY A 43 -6.99 27.07 3.21
N LEU A 44 -5.78 26.50 3.20
CA LEU A 44 -4.84 26.69 4.32
C LEU A 44 -4.15 28.04 4.23
N THR A 45 -4.18 28.82 5.32
CA THR A 45 -3.44 30.08 5.38
C THR A 45 -1.94 29.84 5.59
N ASN A 46 -1.09 30.80 5.22
CA ASN A 46 0.35 30.71 5.48
C ASN A 46 0.68 30.46 6.96
N LYS A 47 -0.10 31.04 7.87
CA LYS A 47 0.07 30.83 9.32
C LYS A 47 -0.24 29.38 9.72
N ASP A 48 -1.26 28.77 9.12
CA ASP A 48 -1.61 27.37 9.37
C ASP A 48 -0.55 26.41 8.82
N ILE A 49 -0.01 26.72 7.63
CA ILE A 49 1.08 25.96 7.02
C ILE A 49 2.32 26.02 7.90
N GLU A 50 2.78 27.22 8.29
CA GLU A 50 3.94 27.40 9.17
C GLU A 50 3.77 26.71 10.52
N LYS A 51 2.58 26.83 11.15
CA LYS A 51 2.26 26.13 12.40
C LYS A 51 2.33 24.60 12.21
N GLY A 52 1.81 24.09 11.10
CA GLY A 52 1.88 22.68 10.74
C GLY A 52 3.31 22.19 10.53
N LEU A 53 4.14 22.98 9.85
CA LEU A 53 5.56 22.71 9.62
C LEU A 53 6.35 22.71 10.92
N HIS A 54 6.16 23.71 11.78
CA HIS A 54 6.79 23.78 13.10
C HIS A 54 6.45 22.55 13.95
N ARG A 55 5.17 22.17 13.98
CA ARG A 55 4.72 20.96 14.69
C ARG A 55 5.39 19.70 14.14
N ARG A 56 5.52 19.58 12.82
CA ARG A 56 6.13 18.41 12.17
C ARG A 56 7.64 18.35 12.36
N ARG A 57 8.35 19.48 12.32
CA ARG A 57 9.80 19.54 12.58
C ARG A 57 10.14 19.26 14.05
N GLY A 58 9.26 19.66 14.97
CA GLY A 58 9.41 19.38 16.41
C GLY A 58 8.83 18.04 16.88
N SER A 59 8.25 17.23 15.99
CA SER A 59 7.65 15.95 16.36
C SER A 59 8.67 14.81 16.26
N ASN A 60 8.74 13.97 17.28
CA ASN A 60 9.50 12.72 17.26
C ASN A 60 8.70 11.54 16.66
N TRP A 61 7.46 11.77 16.22
CA TRP A 61 6.65 10.71 15.61
C TRP A 61 7.22 10.34 14.23
N PRO A 62 7.28 9.03 13.90
CA PRO A 62 7.71 8.59 12.59
C PRO A 62 6.78 9.17 11.52
N ARG A 63 7.38 9.62 10.42
CA ARG A 63 6.65 10.14 9.27
C ARG A 63 5.74 9.06 8.65
N PRO A 64 4.61 9.44 8.04
CA PRO A 64 3.69 8.49 7.39
C PRO A 64 4.37 7.56 6.38
N TYR A 65 5.33 8.07 5.58
CA TYR A 65 6.06 7.23 4.62
C TYR A 65 6.91 6.14 5.30
N THR A 66 7.47 6.41 6.48
CA THR A 66 8.21 5.42 7.27
C THR A 66 7.28 4.35 7.81
N LEU A 67 6.10 4.75 8.31
CA LEU A 67 5.07 3.81 8.76
C LEU A 67 4.62 2.89 7.64
N TRP A 68 4.37 3.43 6.44
CA TRP A 68 3.99 2.62 5.28
C TRP A 68 5.10 1.67 4.83
N LYS A 69 6.36 2.08 4.85
CA LYS A 69 7.50 1.20 4.56
C LYS A 69 7.54 0.01 5.54
N THR A 70 7.36 0.27 6.83
CA THR A 70 7.30 -0.77 7.86
C THR A 70 6.08 -1.67 7.66
N ALA A 71 4.91 -1.10 7.37
CA ALA A 71 3.68 -1.86 7.14
C ALA A 71 3.81 -2.83 5.95
N ARG A 72 4.52 -2.45 4.88
CA ARG A 72 4.81 -3.35 3.74
C ARG A 72 5.63 -4.55 4.16
N TRP A 73 6.75 -4.31 4.85
CA TRP A 73 7.62 -5.39 5.34
C TRP A 73 6.87 -6.31 6.29
N PHE A 74 6.09 -5.73 7.20
CA PHE A 74 5.26 -6.49 8.12
C PHE A 74 4.22 -7.33 7.38
N ALA A 75 3.50 -6.76 6.40
CA ALA A 75 2.52 -7.48 5.60
C ALA A 75 3.15 -8.63 4.80
N LEU A 76 4.31 -8.42 4.20
CA LEU A 76 5.05 -9.46 3.47
C LEU A 76 5.50 -10.59 4.40
N PHE A 77 6.07 -10.24 5.56
CA PHE A 77 6.50 -11.21 6.55
C PHE A 77 5.32 -12.06 7.06
N ASN A 78 4.20 -11.42 7.41
CA ASN A 78 3.00 -12.13 7.82
C ASN A 78 2.43 -12.99 6.70
N ALA A 79 2.44 -12.51 5.45
CA ALA A 79 1.98 -13.31 4.32
C ALA A 79 2.80 -14.59 4.15
N LEU A 80 4.11 -14.57 4.39
CA LEU A 80 4.94 -15.77 4.35
C LEU A 80 4.55 -16.77 5.45
N ILE A 81 4.41 -16.31 6.69
CA ILE A 81 3.99 -17.14 7.83
C ILE A 81 2.62 -17.77 7.53
N VAL A 82 1.67 -16.94 7.13
CA VAL A 82 0.30 -17.36 6.82
C VAL A 82 0.27 -18.36 5.65
N THR A 83 1.09 -18.15 4.62
CA THR A 83 1.17 -19.08 3.49
C THR A 83 1.63 -20.46 3.95
N TYR A 84 2.61 -20.53 4.86
CA TYR A 84 3.03 -21.80 5.45
C TYR A 84 1.86 -22.52 6.14
N PHE A 85 1.11 -21.82 7.02
CA PHE A 85 -0.07 -22.38 7.69
C PHE A 85 -1.16 -22.82 6.71
N ASN A 86 -1.41 -22.03 5.67
CA ASN A 86 -2.39 -22.38 4.65
C ASN A 86 -2.00 -23.65 3.90
N VAL A 87 -0.73 -23.79 3.52
CA VAL A 87 -0.24 -24.99 2.82
C VAL A 87 -0.34 -26.22 3.71
N THR A 88 0.10 -26.13 4.98
CA THR A 88 0.06 -27.26 5.91
C THR A 88 -1.38 -27.66 6.26
N GLY A 89 -2.25 -26.70 6.56
CA GLY A 89 -3.64 -26.99 6.91
C GLY A 89 -4.47 -27.43 5.71
N PHE A 90 -4.21 -26.91 4.50
CA PHE A 90 -4.86 -27.43 3.29
C PHE A 90 -4.41 -28.86 2.98
N TYR A 91 -3.12 -29.17 3.19
CA TYR A 91 -2.63 -30.54 3.07
C TYR A 91 -3.31 -31.48 4.06
N GLN A 92 -3.46 -31.08 5.33
CA GLN A 92 -4.20 -31.85 6.34
C GLN A 92 -5.66 -32.05 5.94
N LEU A 93 -6.34 -31.00 5.50
CA LEU A 93 -7.74 -31.07 5.04
C LEU A 93 -7.93 -32.07 3.88
N LEU A 94 -6.97 -32.14 2.96
CA LEU A 94 -7.02 -33.10 1.85
C LEU A 94 -6.87 -34.54 2.30
N HIS A 95 -6.14 -34.79 3.39
CA HIS A 95 -5.85 -36.13 3.91
C HIS A 95 -6.73 -36.53 5.08
N SER A 96 -7.58 -35.64 5.58
CA SER A 96 -8.52 -35.95 6.66
C SER A 96 -9.80 -36.61 6.14
N ASP A 97 -10.41 -37.41 7.01
CA ASP A 97 -11.70 -38.09 6.82
C ASP A 97 -12.86 -37.31 7.47
N HIS A 98 -12.71 -36.00 7.64
CA HIS A 98 -13.70 -35.16 8.29
C HIS A 98 -15.01 -35.08 7.53
N ALA A 99 -16.12 -35.18 8.25
CA ALA A 99 -17.48 -35.09 7.71
C ALA A 99 -17.75 -33.77 6.93
N PHE A 100 -17.03 -32.69 7.30
CA PHE A 100 -17.17 -31.37 6.68
C PHE A 100 -16.15 -31.06 5.57
N LYS A 101 -15.31 -32.03 5.18
CA LYS A 101 -14.25 -31.84 4.17
C LYS A 101 -14.74 -31.15 2.90
N GLY A 102 -15.86 -31.61 2.33
CA GLY A 102 -16.43 -31.03 1.12
C GLY A 102 -16.81 -29.56 1.26
N ALA A 103 -17.44 -29.19 2.39
CA ALA A 103 -17.83 -27.81 2.66
C ALA A 103 -16.62 -26.90 2.90
N LEU A 104 -15.60 -27.39 3.60
CA LEU A 104 -14.35 -26.66 3.84
C LEU A 104 -13.57 -26.43 2.55
N LEU A 105 -13.51 -27.43 1.66
CA LEU A 105 -12.89 -27.27 0.34
C LEU A 105 -13.65 -26.25 -0.52
N PHE A 106 -14.97 -26.28 -0.52
CA PHE A 106 -15.78 -25.30 -1.23
C PHE A 106 -15.54 -23.87 -0.69
N LEU A 107 -15.53 -23.70 0.62
CA LEU A 107 -15.26 -22.41 1.25
C LEU A 107 -13.84 -21.91 0.94
N SER A 108 -12.86 -22.83 0.84
CA SER A 108 -11.48 -22.51 0.47
C SER A 108 -11.40 -21.92 -0.94
N VAL A 109 -12.17 -22.44 -1.90
CA VAL A 109 -12.27 -21.87 -3.26
C VAL A 109 -12.85 -20.45 -3.19
N GLY A 110 -13.90 -20.24 -2.39
CA GLY A 110 -14.47 -18.91 -2.16
C GLY A 110 -13.46 -17.91 -1.56
N CYS A 111 -12.64 -18.36 -0.61
CA CYS A 111 -11.55 -17.56 -0.05
C CYS A 111 -10.47 -17.22 -1.08
N ILE A 112 -10.11 -18.15 -1.97
CA ILE A 112 -9.14 -17.90 -3.06
C ILE A 112 -9.67 -16.80 -3.98
N ILE A 113 -10.92 -16.89 -4.43
CA ILE A 113 -11.55 -15.89 -5.30
C ILE A 113 -11.59 -14.52 -4.60
N SER A 114 -12.00 -14.50 -3.34
CA SER A 114 -12.08 -13.27 -2.54
C SER A 114 -10.69 -12.66 -2.34
N GLY A 115 -9.67 -13.47 -2.07
CA GLY A 115 -8.30 -13.04 -1.90
C GLY A 115 -7.68 -12.48 -3.18
N LEU A 116 -7.99 -13.05 -4.34
CA LEU A 116 -7.61 -12.49 -5.64
C LEU A 116 -8.19 -11.09 -5.86
N LEU A 117 -9.48 -10.89 -5.55
CA LEU A 117 -10.13 -9.58 -5.67
C LEU A 117 -9.50 -8.55 -4.74
N ILE A 118 -9.23 -8.92 -3.49
CA ILE A 118 -8.56 -8.06 -2.50
C ILE A 118 -7.16 -7.69 -2.99
N GLY A 119 -6.34 -8.68 -3.39
CA GLY A 119 -4.99 -8.44 -3.87
C GLY A 119 -4.95 -7.57 -5.13
N PHE A 120 -5.89 -7.76 -6.05
CA PHE A 120 -6.03 -6.90 -7.24
C PHE A 120 -6.35 -5.44 -6.87
N LYS A 121 -7.29 -5.21 -5.95
CA LYS A 121 -7.61 -3.85 -5.46
C LYS A 121 -6.43 -3.20 -4.76
N LEU A 122 -5.72 -3.94 -3.90
CA LEU A 122 -4.51 -3.45 -3.23
C LEU A 122 -3.39 -3.09 -4.21
N THR A 123 -3.38 -3.72 -5.39
CA THR A 123 -2.38 -3.49 -6.43
C THR A 123 -2.63 -2.23 -7.25
N THR A 124 -3.90 -1.90 -7.51
CA THR A 124 -4.27 -0.90 -8.53
C THR A 124 -4.79 0.41 -7.94
N HIS A 125 -5.29 0.43 -6.70
CA HIS A 125 -6.02 1.58 -6.16
C HIS A 125 -5.33 2.20 -4.94
N LEU A 126 -4.23 1.62 -4.48
CA LEU A 126 -3.57 2.05 -3.25
C LEU A 126 -2.30 2.82 -3.60
N TYR A 127 -2.42 4.15 -3.60
CA TYR A 127 -1.31 5.09 -3.76
C TYR A 127 -0.76 5.46 -2.39
N GLN A 128 0.55 5.27 -2.18
CA GLN A 128 1.23 5.55 -0.92
C GLN A 128 2.39 6.50 -1.17
N GLY A 129 2.36 7.64 -0.49
CA GLY A 129 3.39 8.63 -0.63
C GLY A 129 4.72 8.22 0.03
N GLY A 130 5.81 8.21 -0.73
CA GLY A 130 7.20 8.18 -0.24
C GLY A 130 7.92 9.50 -0.43
N LYS A 131 9.10 9.71 0.16
CA LYS A 131 9.78 11.02 0.15
C LYS A 131 9.80 11.77 -1.21
N ALA A 132 10.17 11.11 -2.31
CA ALA A 132 10.17 11.71 -3.65
C ALA A 132 9.36 10.89 -4.68
N LEU A 133 8.77 9.77 -4.25
CA LEU A 133 8.10 8.81 -5.13
C LEU A 133 6.73 8.45 -4.56
N LEU A 134 5.69 8.57 -5.36
CA LEU A 134 4.37 8.04 -5.04
C LEU A 134 4.29 6.60 -5.51
N TYR A 135 4.17 5.66 -4.57
CA TYR A 135 4.11 4.24 -4.86
C TYR A 135 2.69 3.81 -5.21
N CYS A 136 2.50 3.09 -6.31
CA CYS A 136 1.26 2.38 -6.61
C CYS A 136 1.40 0.90 -6.20
N GLY A 137 0.45 0.41 -5.39
CA GLY A 137 0.35 -1.00 -5.00
C GLY A 137 0.84 -1.32 -3.59
N PHE A 138 0.21 -2.32 -2.97
CA PHE A 138 0.52 -2.82 -1.64
C PHE A 138 0.36 -4.35 -1.55
N PRO A 139 1.23 -5.06 -0.80
CA PRO A 139 2.43 -4.57 -0.13
C PRO A 139 3.62 -4.36 -1.07
N ILE A 140 3.60 -4.91 -2.28
CA ILE A 140 4.63 -4.74 -3.29
C ILE A 140 4.20 -3.62 -4.24
N ALA A 141 5.08 -2.64 -4.41
CA ALA A 141 4.83 -1.55 -5.35
C ALA A 141 4.98 -2.05 -6.79
N VAL A 142 3.97 -1.84 -7.61
CA VAL A 142 3.93 -2.21 -9.04
C VAL A 142 4.38 -1.09 -9.96
N GLY A 143 4.33 0.15 -9.50
CA GLY A 143 4.80 1.33 -10.21
C GLY A 143 5.03 2.49 -9.25
N PHE A 144 5.67 3.54 -9.75
CA PHE A 144 5.96 4.73 -8.96
C PHE A 144 5.74 5.96 -9.83
N VAL A 145 5.26 7.04 -9.25
CA VAL A 145 5.27 8.35 -9.89
C VAL A 145 6.34 9.20 -9.24
N ASP A 146 7.23 9.76 -10.05
CA ASP A 146 8.19 10.73 -9.56
C ASP A 146 7.46 12.04 -9.23
N LEU A 147 7.54 12.44 -7.96
CA LEU A 147 6.91 13.66 -7.46
C LEU A 147 7.73 14.92 -7.79
N GLN A 148 8.82 14.83 -8.53
CA GLN A 148 9.55 16.00 -9.04
C GLN A 148 9.18 16.27 -10.50
N THR A 149 9.00 15.21 -11.29
CA THR A 149 8.74 15.33 -12.74
C THR A 149 7.30 15.02 -13.13
N GLY A 150 6.51 14.38 -12.25
CA GLY A 150 5.18 13.87 -12.58
C GLY A 150 5.21 12.72 -13.59
N GLU A 151 6.38 12.11 -13.83
CA GLU A 151 6.52 10.97 -14.71
C GLU A 151 6.16 9.66 -14.01
N GLU A 152 5.33 8.86 -14.67
CA GLU A 152 5.02 7.50 -14.24
C GLU A 152 6.16 6.58 -14.64
N ILE A 153 6.87 6.06 -13.64
CA ILE A 153 7.93 5.08 -13.80
C ILE A 153 7.34 3.70 -13.59
N LEU A 154 7.02 3.05 -14.71
CA LEU A 154 6.56 1.67 -14.74
C LEU A 154 7.74 0.73 -14.94
N PRO A 155 7.89 -0.32 -14.12
CA PRO A 155 8.85 -1.37 -14.41
C PRO A 155 8.46 -2.11 -15.69
N GLY A 156 9.43 -2.75 -16.34
CA GLY A 156 9.17 -3.54 -17.55
C GLY A 156 8.02 -4.54 -17.37
N LYS A 157 7.25 -4.79 -18.43
CA LYS A 157 5.98 -5.55 -18.43
C LYS A 157 6.03 -6.85 -17.60
N MET A 158 7.11 -7.62 -17.73
CA MET A 158 7.28 -8.88 -17.00
C MET A 158 7.35 -8.67 -15.48
N LEU A 159 8.12 -7.67 -15.04
CA LEU A 159 8.27 -7.36 -13.61
C LEU A 159 6.99 -6.79 -13.02
N LEU A 160 6.25 -5.99 -13.80
CA LEU A 160 4.94 -5.51 -13.41
C LEU A 160 3.98 -6.68 -13.16
N ILE A 161 3.83 -7.59 -14.12
CA ILE A 161 2.96 -8.78 -13.99
C ILE A 161 3.36 -9.62 -12.78
N LEU A 162 4.67 -9.86 -12.59
CA LEU A 162 5.16 -10.63 -11.45
C LEU A 162 4.76 -9.98 -10.12
N ARG A 163 4.94 -8.66 -9.98
CA ARG A 163 4.59 -7.93 -8.75
C ARG A 163 3.08 -7.93 -8.49
N MET A 164 2.27 -7.79 -9.54
CA MET A 164 0.81 -7.92 -9.43
C MET A 164 0.42 -9.32 -8.95
N ALA A 165 1.04 -10.37 -9.51
CA ALA A 165 0.79 -11.75 -9.10
C ALA A 165 1.18 -11.99 -7.63
N LEU A 166 2.31 -11.45 -7.17
CA LEU A 166 2.72 -11.55 -5.78
C LEU A 166 1.74 -10.86 -4.81
N ASN A 167 1.23 -9.68 -5.15
CA ASN A 167 0.19 -9.03 -4.33
C ASN A 167 -1.12 -9.84 -4.32
N ALA A 168 -1.49 -10.47 -5.44
CA ALA A 168 -2.64 -11.36 -5.50
C ALA A 168 -2.47 -12.59 -4.59
N LEU A 169 -1.27 -13.18 -4.56
CA LEU A 169 -0.93 -14.28 -3.65
C LEU A 169 -1.02 -13.85 -2.18
N VAL A 170 -0.54 -12.64 -1.83
CA VAL A 170 -0.72 -12.10 -0.47
C VAL A 170 -2.21 -12.01 -0.12
N GLY A 171 -3.05 -11.52 -1.03
CA GLY A 171 -4.50 -11.46 -0.83
C GLY A 171 -5.13 -12.84 -0.62
N ILE A 172 -4.77 -13.84 -1.44
CA ILE A 172 -5.20 -15.23 -1.27
C ILE A 172 -4.81 -15.78 0.10
N SER A 173 -3.54 -15.60 0.49
CA SER A 173 -3.03 -16.14 1.74
C SER A 173 -3.77 -15.55 2.95
N LEU A 174 -4.01 -14.23 2.96
CA LEU A 174 -4.75 -13.58 4.03
C LEU A 174 -6.22 -14.00 4.09
N ALA A 175 -6.86 -14.27 2.95
CA ALA A 175 -8.25 -14.71 2.90
C ALA A 175 -8.44 -16.18 3.32
N LEU A 176 -7.47 -17.04 3.02
CA LEU A 176 -7.49 -18.46 3.39
C LEU A 176 -7.19 -18.70 4.88
N PHE A 177 -6.36 -17.83 5.48
CA PHE A 177 -5.86 -18.05 6.84
C PHE A 177 -6.93 -18.30 7.90
N PRO A 178 -7.99 -17.50 8.01
CA PRO A 178 -8.98 -17.70 9.06
C PRO A 178 -9.68 -19.06 8.92
N LEU A 179 -9.95 -19.48 7.68
CA LEU A 179 -10.58 -20.76 7.39
C LEU A 179 -9.68 -21.93 7.80
N ILE A 180 -8.41 -21.89 7.39
CA ILE A 180 -7.45 -22.93 7.70
C ILE A 180 -7.16 -22.97 9.21
N PHE A 181 -7.03 -21.81 9.85
CA PHE A 181 -6.84 -21.71 11.29
C PHE A 181 -8.01 -22.33 12.07
N ILE A 182 -9.26 -22.02 11.69
CA ILE A 182 -10.45 -22.64 12.30
C ILE A 182 -10.42 -24.15 12.12
N TYR A 183 -10.12 -24.64 10.91
CA TYR A 183 -9.98 -26.07 10.66
C TYR A 183 -8.94 -26.73 11.57
N THR A 184 -7.72 -26.16 11.66
CA THR A 184 -6.67 -26.70 12.53
C THR A 184 -6.99 -26.66 14.02
N MET A 185 -7.95 -25.83 14.44
CA MET A 185 -8.43 -25.75 15.82
C MET A 185 -9.64 -26.66 16.10
N MET A 186 -10.28 -27.18 15.04
CA MET A 186 -11.38 -28.15 15.14
C MET A 186 -10.87 -29.60 15.20
N ASP A 187 -9.66 -29.86 14.72
CA ASP A 187 -8.90 -31.12 14.88
C ASP A 187 -8.31 -31.24 16.29
#